data_AF-A0A542B102-F1
#
_entry.id   AF-A0A542B102-F1
#
_cell.length_a   1.000
_cell.length_b   1.000
_cell.length_c   1.000
_cell.angle_alpha   90.00
_cell.angle_beta   90.00
_cell.angle_gamma   90.00
#
_symmetry.space_group_name_H-M   'P 1'
#
loop_
_entity.id
_entity.type
_entity.pdbx_description
1 polymer ?
#
loop_
_entity_poly.entity_id
_entity_poly.type
_entity_poly.pdbx_seq_one_letter_code
_entity_poly.pdbx_strand_id
1 'polypeptide(L)' 'METIFQIIQENSKKTGNGSGISLSEICGKSPGIILPLIKRHLNNLVKEKKIYYRQGINQTLFFSNNL' A
#
# COMPACT_ATOMS: atom_id res chain seq x y z
N MET A 1 8.56 -13.24 -3.46
CA MET A 1 7.22 -12.68 -3.23
C MET A 1 7.41 -11.43 -2.40
N GLU A 2 7.23 -10.24 -2.99
CA GLU A 2 7.28 -9.00 -2.22
C GLU A 2 6.08 -8.94 -1.27
N THR A 3 6.31 -8.52 -0.04
CA THR A 3 5.24 -8.27 0.92
C THR A 3 4.51 -6.97 0.54
N ILE A 4 3.20 -6.87 0.83
CA ILE A 4 2.41 -5.64 0.56
C ILE A 4 3.08 -4.40 1.16
N PHE A 5 3.75 -4.54 2.30
CA PHE A 5 4.50 -3.44 2.91
C PHE A 5 5.72 -3.02 2.07
N GLN A 6 6.50 -3.97 1.54
CA GLN A 6 7.62 -3.67 0.65
C GLN A 6 7.17 -2.94 -0.60
N ILE A 7 6.07 -3.37 -1.23
CA ILE A 7 5.48 -2.70 -2.40
C ILE A 7 5.19 -1.21 -2.09
N ILE A 8 4.60 -0.92 -0.92
CA ILE A 8 4.29 0.45 -0.50
C ILE A 8 5.57 1.24 -0.19
N GLN A 9 6.56 0.62 0.47
CA GLN A 9 7.84 1.26 0.77
C GLN A 9 8.64 1.59 -0.50
N GLU A 10 8.66 0.70 -1.48
CA GLU A 10 9.35 0.94 -2.76
C GLU A 10 8.72 2.11 -3.52
N ASN A 11 7.38 2.18 -3.56
CA ASN A 11 6.69 3.32 -4.14
C ASN A 11 7.01 4.62 -3.38
N SER A 12 7.04 4.56 -2.05
CA SER A 12 7.42 5.68 -1.19
C SER A 12 8.84 6.16 -1.51
N LYS A 13 9.82 5.25 -1.60
CA LYS A 13 11.21 5.59 -1.96
C LYS A 13 11.31 6.19 -3.36
N LYS A 14 10.58 5.63 -4.34
CA LYS A 14 10.58 6.12 -5.73
C LYS A 14 9.99 7.54 -5.87
N THR A 15 8.98 7.87 -5.08
CA THR A 15 8.22 9.13 -5.19
C THR A 15 8.56 10.16 -4.12
N GLY A 16 9.52 9.88 -3.23
CA GLY A 16 9.74 10.68 -2.03
C GLY A 16 8.52 10.73 -1.10
N ASN A 17 7.67 9.69 -1.14
CA ASN A 17 6.37 9.59 -0.47
C ASN A 17 5.36 10.69 -0.88
N GLY A 18 5.62 11.44 -1.95
CA GLY A 18 4.73 12.48 -2.46
C GLY A 18 3.49 11.94 -3.18
N SER A 19 3.54 10.70 -3.66
CA SER A 19 2.41 10.01 -4.28
C SER A 19 2.28 8.61 -3.71
N GLY A 20 1.12 8.31 -3.14
CA GLY A 20 0.80 6.98 -2.62
C GLY A 20 0.51 5.99 -3.73
N ILE A 21 0.44 4.71 -3.37
CA ILE A 21 0.12 3.62 -4.30
C ILE A 21 -1.36 3.23 -4.16
N SER A 22 -2.01 2.92 -5.28
CA SER A 22 -3.43 2.51 -5.31
C SER A 22 -3.61 1.03 -4.97
N LEU A 23 -4.83 0.65 -4.55
CA LEU A 23 -5.17 -0.76 -4.29
C LEU A 23 -5.01 -1.64 -5.55
N SER A 24 -5.42 -1.14 -6.72
CA SER A 24 -5.29 -1.86 -7.99
C SER A 24 -3.82 -2.13 -8.35
N GLU A 25 -2.94 -1.16 -8.11
CA GLU A 25 -1.51 -1.33 -8.36
C GLU A 25 -0.84 -2.28 -7.37
N ILE A 26 -1.24 -2.24 -6.09
CA ILE A 26 -0.83 -3.25 -5.09
C ILE A 26 -1.25 -4.65 -5.55
N CYS A 27 -2.48 -4.82 -6.03
CA CYS A 27 -2.96 -6.10 -6.57
C CYS A 27 -2.15 -6.56 -7.79
N GLY A 28 -1.82 -5.66 -8.71
CA GLY A 28 -1.00 -5.96 -9.88
C GLY A 28 0.42 -6.41 -9.52
N LYS A 29 0.98 -5.87 -8.44
CA LYS A 29 2.31 -6.24 -7.91
C LYS A 29 2.30 -7.45 -6.97
N SER A 30 1.12 -7.94 -6.58
CA SER A 30 0.93 -9.09 -5.68
C SER A 30 0.17 -10.23 -6.37
N PRO A 31 0.68 -10.79 -7.50
CA PRO A 31 -0.02 -11.84 -8.23
C PRO A 31 -0.24 -13.06 -7.32
N GLY A 32 -1.45 -13.63 -7.38
CA GLY A 32 -1.84 -14.81 -6.61
C GLY A 32 -2.35 -14.53 -5.19
N ILE A 33 -2.33 -13.28 -4.71
CA ILE A 33 -2.97 -12.91 -3.44
C ILE A 33 -4.40 -12.44 -3.72
N ILE A 34 -5.38 -13.08 -3.08
CA ILE A 34 -6.78 -12.67 -3.20
C ILE A 34 -7.03 -11.32 -2.53
N LEU A 35 -7.92 -10.51 -3.11
CA LEU A 35 -8.23 -9.16 -2.63
C LEU A 35 -8.60 -9.07 -1.13
N PRO A 36 -9.41 -9.98 -0.54
CA PRO A 36 -9.71 -9.95 0.89
C PRO A 36 -8.47 -10.07 1.77
N LEU A 37 -7.49 -10.88 1.35
CA LEU A 37 -6.23 -11.06 2.07
C LEU A 37 -5.37 -9.79 2.00
N ILE A 38 -5.31 -9.15 0.81
CA ILE A 38 -4.64 -7.86 0.64
C ILE A 38 -5.25 -6.80 1.56
N LYS A 39 -6.58 -6.67 1.57
CA LYS A 39 -7.30 -5.73 2.46
C LYS A 39 -7.01 -6.00 3.93
N ARG A 40 -6.99 -7.27 4.35
CA ARG A 40 -6.63 -7.65 5.73
C ARG A 40 -5.21 -7.22 6.08
N HIS A 41 -4.25 -7.43 5.19
CA HIS A 41 -2.86 -6.99 5.40
C HIS A 41 -2.76 -5.47 5.49
N LEU A 42 -3.40 -4.72 4.60
CA LEU A 42 -3.42 -3.26 4.64
C LEU A 42 -3.99 -2.74 5.95
N ASN A 43 -5.11 -3.31 6.41
CA ASN A 43 -5.70 -2.94 7.70
C ASN A 43 -4.77 -3.19 8.88
N ASN A 44 -4.04 -4.32 8.88
CA ASN A 44 -3.05 -4.60 9.92
C ASN A 44 -1.89 -3.60 9.89
N LEU A 45 -1.37 -3.28 8.70
CA LEU A 45 -0.28 -2.31 8.54
C LEU A 45 -0.69 -0.89 8.99
N VAL A 46 -1.96 -0.50 8.77
CA VAL A 46 -2.51 0.76 9.28
C VAL A 46 -2.61 0.73 10.81
N LYS A 47 -3.12 -0.36 11.39
CA LYS A 47 -3.19 -0.53 12.86
C LYS A 47 -1.81 -0.48 13.51
N GLU A 48 -0.81 -1.09 12.88
CA GLU A 48 0.59 -1.06 13.29
C GLU A 48 1.28 0.28 13.02
N LYS A 49 0.57 1.26 12.44
CA LYS A 49 1.11 2.57 12.03
C LYS A 49 2.32 2.47 11.11
N LYS A 50 2.45 1.39 10.33
CA LYS A 50 3.50 1.24 9.32
C LYS A 50 3.17 1.98 8.03
N ILE A 51 1.87 2.08 7.71
CA ILE A 51 1.34 2.81 6.58
C ILE A 51 0.18 3.71 7.03
N TYR A 52 -0.16 4.68 6.21
CA TYR A 52 -1.41 5.43 6.29
C TYR A 52 -2.06 5.47 4.90
N TYR A 53 -3.32 5.88 4.84
CA TYR A 53 -4.02 6.07 3.57
C TYR A 53 -4.68 7.44 3.51
N ARG A 54 -4.86 7.93 2.28
CA ARG A 54 -5.66 9.12 1.99
C ARG A 54 -6.74 8.76 0.99
N GLN A 55 -7.94 9.24 1.24
CA GLN A 55 -9.06 9.08 0.33
C GLN A 55 -9.00 10.20 -0.72
N GLY A 56 -8.80 9.83 -1.98
CA GLY A 56 -8.99 10.72 -3.12
C GLY A 56 -10.43 10.65 -3.65
N ILE A 57 -10.73 11.47 -4.65
CA ILE A 57 -12.04 11.50 -5.32
C ILE A 57 -12.37 10.15 -5.96
N ASN A 58 -11.38 9.51 -6.60
CA ASN A 58 -11.59 8.27 -7.37
C ASN A 58 -10.96 7.03 -6.73
N GLN A 59 -9.97 7.20 -5.85
CA GLN A 59 -9.22 6.07 -5.31
C GLN A 59 -8.61 6.37 -3.94
N THR A 60 -8.47 5.32 -3.13
CA THR A 60 -7.67 5.34 -1.91
C THR A 60 -6.20 5.11 -2.24
N LEU A 61 -5.33 5.96 -1.71
CA LEU A 61 -3.89 5.85 -1.87
C LEU A 61 -3.23 5.48 -0.54
N PHE A 62 -2.27 4.57 -0.58
CA PHE A 62 -1.52 4.09 0.57
C PHE A 62 -0.09 4.65 0.55
N PHE A 63 0.39 5.07 1.71
CA PHE A 63 1.67 5.75 1.90
C PHE A 63 2.44 5.09 3.05
N SER A 64 3.77 5.13 3.00
CA SER A 64 4.61 4.63 4.10
C SER A 64 4.74 5.69 5.19
N ASN A 65 4.72 5.29 6.47
CA ASN A 65 5.08 6.19 7.58
C ASN A 65 6.59 6.31 7.79
N ASN A 66 7.35 5.30 7.37
CA ASN A 66 8.81 5.25 7.50
C ASN A 66 9.44 5.22 6.10
N LEU A 67 10.27 6.22 5.79
CA LEU A 67 11.13 6.23 4.60
C LEU A 67 12.49 5.58 4.93
#